data_AF-A0A933HJ95-F1
#
_entry.id   AF-A0A933HJ95-F1
#
_cell.length_a   1.000
_cell.length_b   1.000
_cell.length_c   1.000
_cell.angle_alpha   90.00
_cell.angle_beta   90.00
_cell.angle_gamma   90.00
#
_symmetry.space_group_name_H-M   'P 1'
#
loop_
_entity.id
_entity.type
_entity.pdbx_description
1 polymer ?
#
loop_
_entity_poly.entity_id
_entity_poly.type
_entity_poly.pdbx_seq_one_letter_code
_entity_poly.pdbx_strand_id
1 'polypeptide(L)'
;MPNLIDVEETQQIADGGWQMADGVKSETACPEWNEGSNVKRQTSEGRYLVFIGKLNALKGADWLPEILRKSGVNLPLIVAGEGELRDVLAREEGIELRGWVSNAESLHLLARAEALLFPSRWAEPLARTTLEAQALGVPTVALNTGGTRDMIDDNFNGLLAENVDEFAAQLRRLMQDADLRLRLSANAKRVAQEKFSPAVVAAKLERIYEGVIHPSSLHSVQGRHFVLHPLS
;
A
#
# COMPACT_ATOMS: atom_id res chain seq x y z
N MET A 1 -23.21 11.32 38.37
CA MET A 1 -22.63 12.61 37.95
C MET A 1 -21.11 12.45 37.92
N PRO A 2 -20.50 12.12 36.77
CA PRO A 2 -19.06 12.30 36.60
C PRO A 2 -18.79 13.71 36.08
N ASN A 3 -17.81 14.38 36.68
CA ASN A 3 -17.43 15.77 36.41
C ASN A 3 -16.99 15.97 34.96
N LEU A 4 -17.54 17.02 34.34
CA LEU A 4 -16.98 17.66 33.15
C LEU A 4 -15.58 18.19 33.49
N ILE A 5 -14.63 17.98 32.58
CA ILE A 5 -13.35 18.69 32.59
C ILE A 5 -13.61 20.10 32.03
N ASP A 6 -13.12 21.10 32.75
CA ASP A 6 -13.29 22.53 32.47
C ASP A 6 -12.60 22.94 31.17
N VAL A 7 -13.29 23.78 30.40
CA VAL A 7 -12.91 24.22 29.05
C VAL A 7 -11.84 25.33 29.02
N GLU A 8 -11.28 25.72 30.18
CA GLU A 8 -10.22 26.72 30.29
C GLU A 8 -8.80 26.13 30.34
N GLU A 9 -8.62 24.83 30.61
CA GLU A 9 -7.29 24.19 30.63
C GLU A 9 -6.70 23.93 29.23
N THR A 10 -7.50 24.03 28.18
CA THR A 10 -7.07 23.81 26.79
C THR A 10 -6.36 25.00 26.14
N GLN A 11 -6.41 26.21 26.74
CA GLN A 11 -5.82 27.41 26.11
C GLN A 11 -4.35 27.65 26.50
N GLN A 12 -3.81 26.98 27.52
CA GLN A 12 -2.45 27.24 28.02
C GLN A 12 -1.38 26.31 27.43
N ILE A 13 -1.79 25.29 26.67
CA ILE A 13 -0.88 24.33 26.01
C ILE A 13 -0.42 24.83 24.62
N ALA A 14 -1.05 25.89 24.10
CA ALA A 14 -0.78 26.40 22.76
C ALA A 14 0.43 27.35 22.65
N ASP A 15 0.84 28.01 23.75
CA ASP A 15 1.90 29.04 23.71
C ASP A 15 3.14 28.70 24.56
N GLY A 16 3.16 27.53 25.21
CA GLY A 16 4.27 27.07 26.05
C GLY A 16 5.14 26.07 25.31
N GLY A 17 6.32 26.50 24.87
CA GLY A 17 7.35 25.59 24.34
C GLY A 17 7.58 24.40 25.29
N TRP A 18 7.74 23.22 24.70
CA TRP A 18 7.99 21.97 25.42
C TRP A 18 9.22 22.12 26.33
N GLN A 19 9.00 22.34 27.64
CA GLN A 19 10.05 22.20 28.63
C GLN A 19 10.21 20.71 28.93
N MET A 20 11.34 20.18 28.47
CA MET A 20 11.76 18.80 28.66
C MET A 20 12.03 18.55 30.15
N ALA A 21 11.47 17.47 30.70
CA ALA A 21 11.88 16.96 32.00
C ALA A 21 13.36 16.57 31.94
N ASP A 22 14.12 17.00 32.96
CA ASP A 22 15.55 16.80 33.07
C ASP A 22 15.92 15.30 32.97
N GLY A 23 16.64 14.93 31.90
CA GLY A 23 17.25 13.60 31.75
C GLY A 23 17.13 12.92 30.39
N VAL A 24 16.34 13.45 29.44
CA VAL A 24 16.24 12.87 28.09
C VAL A 24 17.09 13.67 27.11
N LYS A 25 18.23 13.11 26.71
CA LYS A 25 19.04 13.65 25.61
C LYS A 25 18.22 13.62 24.31
N SER A 26 18.17 14.75 23.62
CA SER A 26 17.61 14.87 22.27
C SER A 26 18.55 14.21 21.25
N GLU A 27 18.15 13.07 20.70
CA GLU A 27 18.69 12.56 19.45
C GLU A 27 17.54 12.46 18.44
N THR A 28 17.25 13.59 17.79
CA THR A 28 16.52 13.60 16.52
C THR A 28 17.54 13.35 15.43
N ALA A 29 17.77 12.07 15.13
CA ALA A 29 18.42 11.63 13.91
C ALA A 29 17.57 10.49 13.33
N CYS A 30 17.34 10.52 12.01
CA CYS A 30 16.91 9.34 11.28
C CYS A 30 17.81 8.17 11.71
N PRO A 31 17.26 7.00 12.06
CA PRO A 31 18.09 5.90 12.52
C PRO A 31 19.12 5.57 11.43
N GLU A 32 20.40 5.70 11.77
CA GLU A 32 21.49 5.14 10.99
C GLU A 32 21.24 3.63 10.90
N TRP A 33 21.13 3.14 9.67
CA TRP A 33 20.83 1.76 9.38
C TRP A 33 22.06 0.90 9.69
N ASN A 34 21.95 0.03 10.69
CA ASN A 34 22.97 -0.94 11.03
C ASN A 34 23.23 -1.89 9.84
N GLU A 35 24.42 -1.74 9.23
CA GLU A 35 25.02 -2.70 8.31
C GLU A 35 25.37 -3.99 9.07
N GLY A 36 24.39 -4.85 9.34
CA GLY A 36 24.64 -6.01 10.23
C GLY A 36 23.76 -7.24 10.06
N SER A 37 22.77 -7.27 9.17
CA SER A 37 22.03 -8.50 8.87
C SER A 37 22.68 -9.23 7.70
N ASN A 38 23.28 -10.38 8.02
CA ASN A 38 24.04 -11.25 7.11
C ASN A 38 23.11 -12.02 6.12
N VAL A 39 22.21 -11.30 5.45
CA VAL A 39 21.46 -11.81 4.30
C VAL A 39 22.32 -11.54 3.09
N LYS A 40 22.74 -12.58 2.38
CA LYS A 40 23.52 -12.46 1.13
C LYS A 40 22.83 -11.43 0.22
N ARG A 41 23.44 -10.24 0.09
CA ARG A 41 23.07 -9.20 -0.86
C ARG A 41 23.32 -9.74 -2.26
N GLN A 42 22.32 -10.38 -2.85
CA GLN A 42 22.26 -10.55 -4.31
C GLN A 42 21.29 -9.51 -4.85
N THR A 43 21.54 -8.21 -4.60
CA THR A 43 20.74 -7.16 -5.25
C THR A 43 20.97 -7.25 -6.76
N SER A 44 19.93 -7.53 -7.53
CA SER A 44 20.01 -7.37 -8.98
C SER A 44 20.26 -5.88 -9.26
N GLU A 45 21.44 -5.52 -9.74
CA GLU A 45 21.78 -4.15 -10.19
C GLU A 45 21.01 -3.73 -11.47
N GLY A 46 19.94 -4.45 -11.81
CA GLY A 46 19.16 -4.30 -13.04
C GLY A 46 17.68 -4.03 -12.78
N ARG A 47 16.92 -3.87 -13.87
CA ARG A 47 15.45 -3.69 -13.83
C ARG A 47 14.78 -4.98 -13.35
N TYR A 48 13.78 -4.86 -12.48
CA TYR A 48 13.04 -6.02 -11.97
C TYR A 48 11.57 -5.71 -11.72
N LEU A 49 10.77 -6.77 -11.64
CA LEU A 49 9.39 -6.76 -11.14
C LEU A 49 9.40 -7.14 -9.67
N VAL A 50 8.38 -6.74 -8.90
CA VAL A 50 8.30 -7.11 -7.48
C VAL A 50 6.93 -7.67 -7.10
N PHE A 51 6.92 -8.66 -6.21
CA PHE A 51 5.77 -9.13 -5.45
C PHE A 51 6.11 -9.09 -3.96
N ILE A 52 5.20 -8.57 -3.14
CA ILE A 52 5.37 -8.52 -1.68
C ILE A 52 4.08 -9.00 -1.01
N GLY A 53 4.17 -10.12 -0.26
CA GLY A 53 3.02 -10.69 0.43
C GLY A 53 3.22 -12.14 0.85
N LYS A 54 2.22 -12.73 1.52
CA LYS A 54 2.25 -14.15 1.86
C LYS A 54 2.33 -15.01 0.59
N LEU A 55 3.15 -16.05 0.62
CA LEU A 55 3.33 -16.99 -0.50
C LEU A 55 2.29 -18.10 -0.42
N ASN A 56 1.04 -17.73 -0.69
CA ASN A 56 -0.09 -18.64 -0.71
C ASN A 56 -1.01 -18.41 -1.91
N ALA A 57 -1.94 -19.34 -2.09
CA ALA A 57 -2.93 -19.28 -3.15
C ALA A 57 -3.79 -17.99 -3.07
N LEU A 58 -4.23 -17.59 -1.87
CA LEU A 58 -5.10 -16.41 -1.71
C LEU A 58 -4.45 -15.10 -2.19
N LYS A 59 -3.13 -14.97 -2.04
CA LYS A 59 -2.36 -13.82 -2.55
C LYS A 59 -1.95 -13.99 -4.02
N GLY A 60 -2.32 -15.09 -4.67
CA GLY A 60 -2.03 -15.39 -6.06
C GLY A 60 -0.56 -15.70 -6.34
N ALA A 61 0.20 -16.08 -5.31
CA ALA A 61 1.62 -16.36 -5.48
C ALA A 61 1.86 -17.57 -6.41
N ASP A 62 0.91 -18.50 -6.47
CA ASP A 62 0.89 -19.64 -7.39
C ASP A 62 0.74 -19.24 -8.87
N TRP A 63 0.19 -18.05 -9.16
CA TRP A 63 0.00 -17.57 -10.53
C TRP A 63 1.22 -16.83 -11.08
N LEU A 64 2.18 -16.45 -10.24
CA LEU A 64 3.35 -15.66 -10.66
C LEU A 64 4.13 -16.32 -11.81
N PRO A 65 4.46 -17.64 -11.78
CA PRO A 65 5.23 -18.26 -12.86
C PRO A 65 4.45 -18.26 -14.19
N GLU A 66 3.14 -18.53 -14.13
CA GLU A 66 2.29 -18.53 -15.31
C GLU A 66 2.12 -17.13 -15.91
N ILE A 67 1.94 -16.12 -15.06
CA ILE A 67 1.90 -14.70 -15.47
C ILE A 67 3.19 -14.31 -16.18
N LEU A 68 4.36 -14.63 -15.60
CA LEU A 68 5.66 -14.31 -16.20
C LEU A 68 5.81 -14.98 -17.56
N ARG A 69 5.57 -16.30 -17.65
CA ARG A 69 5.66 -17.06 -18.90
C ARG A 69 4.73 -16.52 -19.98
N LYS A 70 3.46 -16.26 -19.66
CA LYS A 70 2.48 -15.74 -20.63
C LYS A 70 2.77 -14.29 -21.01
N SER A 71 3.30 -13.48 -20.11
CA SER A 71 3.62 -12.08 -20.42
C SER A 71 4.75 -11.96 -21.43
N GLY A 72 5.70 -12.92 -21.43
CA GLY A 72 6.91 -12.86 -22.24
C GLY A 72 7.90 -11.76 -21.81
N VAL A 73 7.69 -11.17 -20.63
CA VAL A 73 8.59 -10.17 -20.06
C VAL A 73 9.85 -10.86 -19.54
N ASN A 74 11.00 -10.44 -20.05
CA ASN A 74 12.30 -10.96 -19.63
C ASN A 74 12.93 -10.06 -18.55
N LEU A 75 12.27 -9.96 -17.40
CA LEU A 75 12.78 -9.28 -16.20
C LEU A 75 12.67 -10.24 -15.02
N PRO A 76 13.67 -10.26 -14.10
CA PRO A 76 13.54 -11.03 -12.87
C PRO A 76 12.40 -10.48 -12.02
N LEU A 77 11.69 -11.37 -11.34
CA LEU A 77 10.68 -11.07 -10.34
C LEU A 77 11.27 -11.30 -8.95
N ILE A 78 11.44 -10.22 -8.18
CA ILE A 78 11.78 -10.31 -6.77
C ILE A 78 10.51 -10.61 -5.97
N VAL A 79 10.55 -11.66 -5.16
CA VAL A 79 9.44 -12.11 -4.32
C VAL A 79 9.84 -12.00 -2.86
N ALA A 80 9.21 -11.07 -2.14
CA ALA A 80 9.41 -10.88 -0.71
C ALA A 80 8.20 -11.39 0.07
N GLY A 81 8.44 -12.34 0.96
CA GLY A 81 7.42 -12.95 1.80
C GLY A 81 7.72 -14.41 2.16
N GLU A 82 6.82 -14.98 2.95
CA GLU A 82 6.86 -16.38 3.37
C GLU A 82 5.50 -17.04 3.17
N GLY A 83 5.49 -18.37 3.05
CA GLY A 83 4.28 -19.16 2.89
C GLY A 83 4.58 -20.53 2.29
N GLU A 84 3.55 -21.35 2.18
CA GLU A 84 3.63 -22.74 1.73
C GLU A 84 4.13 -22.89 0.28
N LEU A 85 4.03 -21.85 -0.53
CA LEU A 85 4.49 -21.87 -1.93
C LEU A 85 5.96 -21.50 -2.10
N ARG A 86 6.70 -21.21 -1.02
CA ARG A 86 8.12 -20.80 -1.08
C ARG A 86 8.96 -21.78 -1.89
N ASP A 87 8.90 -23.08 -1.57
CA ASP A 87 9.77 -24.08 -2.22
C ASP A 87 9.38 -24.34 -3.68
N VAL A 88 8.12 -24.10 -4.03
CA VAL A 88 7.66 -24.18 -5.42
C VAL A 88 8.26 -23.02 -6.21
N LEU A 89 8.10 -21.79 -5.71
CA LEU A 89 8.62 -20.58 -6.35
C LEU A 89 10.15 -20.53 -6.41
N ALA A 90 10.85 -21.18 -5.48
CA ALA A 90 12.31 -21.25 -5.47
C ALA A 90 12.90 -22.01 -6.67
N ARG A 91 12.09 -22.86 -7.32
CA ARG A 91 12.50 -23.68 -8.47
C ARG A 91 12.17 -23.02 -9.81
N GLU A 92 11.47 -21.90 -9.80
CA GLU A 92 11.02 -21.21 -11.01
C GLU A 92 12.11 -20.28 -11.53
N GLU A 93 12.43 -20.40 -12.82
CA GLU A 93 13.38 -19.50 -13.46
C GLU A 93 12.84 -18.06 -13.51
N GLY A 94 13.71 -17.08 -13.31
CA GLY A 94 13.34 -15.67 -13.29
C GLY A 94 12.67 -15.21 -12.00
N ILE A 95 12.49 -16.07 -10.99
CA ILE A 95 12.00 -15.69 -9.65
C ILE A 95 13.14 -15.69 -8.64
N GLU A 96 13.27 -14.59 -7.90
CA GLU A 96 14.26 -14.42 -6.84
C GLU A 96 13.57 -14.24 -5.49
N LEU A 97 13.67 -15.24 -4.61
CA LEU A 97 13.05 -15.20 -3.29
C LEU A 97 13.91 -14.46 -2.27
N ARG A 98 13.32 -13.49 -1.57
CA ARG A 98 13.94 -12.78 -0.44
C ARG A 98 13.52 -13.26 0.94
N GLY A 99 12.47 -14.08 1.02
CA GLY A 99 11.87 -14.44 2.30
C GLY A 99 11.21 -13.25 2.97
N TRP A 100 10.99 -13.34 4.28
CA TRP A 100 10.48 -12.19 5.04
C TRP A 100 11.50 -11.05 5.02
N VAL A 101 11.02 -9.84 4.78
CA VAL A 101 11.84 -8.61 4.77
C VAL A 101 11.20 -7.55 5.66
N SER A 102 12.01 -6.62 6.14
CA SER A 102 11.52 -5.49 6.93
C SER A 102 10.69 -4.53 6.07
N ASN A 103 9.88 -3.68 6.70
CA ASN A 103 9.10 -2.67 5.97
C ASN A 103 9.99 -1.73 5.13
N ALA A 104 11.15 -1.34 5.66
CA ALA A 104 12.06 -0.48 4.91
C ALA A 104 12.69 -1.19 3.72
N GLU A 105 13.00 -2.48 3.85
CA GLU A 105 13.49 -3.28 2.73
C GLU A 105 12.39 -3.46 1.68
N SER A 106 11.13 -3.70 2.08
CA SER A 106 9.97 -3.69 1.16
C SER A 106 9.86 -2.39 0.38
N LEU A 107 9.98 -1.24 1.05
CA LEU A 107 9.97 0.07 0.40
C LEU A 107 11.19 0.27 -0.53
N HIS A 108 12.36 -0.23 -0.12
CA HIS A 108 13.57 -0.19 -0.94
C HIS A 108 13.42 -0.98 -2.25
N LEU A 109 12.83 -2.17 -2.15
CA LEU A 109 12.50 -3.03 -3.29
C LEU A 109 11.46 -2.38 -4.20
N LEU A 110 10.37 -1.85 -3.62
CA LEU A 110 9.35 -1.13 -4.39
C LEU A 110 9.95 0.05 -5.15
N ALA A 111 10.71 0.92 -4.48
CA ALA A 111 11.22 2.17 -5.05
C ALA A 111 12.09 2.01 -6.31
N ARG A 112 12.59 0.80 -6.57
CA ARG A 112 13.45 0.46 -7.72
C ARG A 112 12.77 -0.50 -8.71
N ALA A 113 11.58 -1.01 -8.38
CA ALA A 113 10.86 -1.94 -9.24
C ALA A 113 10.23 -1.23 -10.45
N GLU A 114 10.17 -1.92 -11.57
CA GLU A 114 9.46 -1.49 -12.78
C GLU A 114 7.94 -1.58 -12.63
N ALA A 115 7.47 -2.54 -11.84
CA ALA A 115 6.07 -2.71 -11.49
C ALA A 115 5.91 -3.59 -10.25
N LEU A 116 4.85 -3.33 -9.49
CA LEU A 116 4.32 -4.24 -8.49
C LEU A 116 3.34 -5.21 -9.16
N LEU A 117 3.53 -6.51 -8.95
CA LEU A 117 2.56 -7.55 -9.29
C LEU A 117 1.68 -7.83 -8.07
N PHE A 118 0.38 -7.60 -8.22
CA PHE A 118 -0.60 -7.81 -7.16
C PHE A 118 -1.71 -8.79 -7.60
N PRO A 119 -1.40 -10.09 -7.79
CA PRO A 119 -2.37 -11.08 -8.24
C PRO A 119 -3.29 -11.59 -7.12
N SER A 120 -3.57 -10.77 -6.10
CA SER A 120 -4.37 -11.19 -4.95
C SER A 120 -5.78 -11.61 -5.37
N ARG A 121 -6.15 -12.85 -5.04
CA ARG A 121 -7.51 -13.39 -5.23
C ARG A 121 -8.39 -13.12 -4.02
N TRP A 122 -7.79 -12.82 -2.88
CA TRP A 122 -8.49 -12.37 -1.69
C TRP A 122 -9.02 -10.94 -1.89
N ALA A 123 -10.26 -10.72 -1.44
CA ALA A 123 -10.90 -9.41 -1.41
C ALA A 123 -10.25 -8.52 -0.33
N GLU A 124 -9.08 -7.98 -0.65
CA GLU A 124 -8.32 -7.10 0.26
C GLU A 124 -9.12 -5.82 0.54
N PRO A 125 -9.37 -5.48 1.81
CA PRO A 125 -10.08 -4.24 2.13
C PRO A 125 -9.21 -3.01 1.87
N LEU A 126 -7.91 -3.08 2.17
CA LEU A 126 -6.94 -2.05 1.86
C LEU A 126 -5.52 -2.65 1.81
N ALA A 127 -5.02 -2.88 0.61
CA ALA A 127 -3.69 -3.46 0.42
C ALA A 127 -2.61 -2.39 0.61
N ARG A 128 -1.92 -2.43 1.76
CA ARG A 128 -0.82 -1.50 2.08
C ARG A 128 0.24 -1.47 0.98
N THR A 129 0.64 -2.63 0.49
CA THR A 129 1.67 -2.75 -0.56
C THR A 129 1.32 -1.95 -1.81
N THR A 130 0.05 -1.94 -2.21
CA THR A 130 -0.42 -1.16 -3.36
C THR A 130 -0.33 0.34 -3.10
N LEU A 131 -0.71 0.80 -1.90
CA LEU A 131 -0.58 2.21 -1.53
C LEU A 131 0.89 2.66 -1.43
N GLU A 132 1.75 1.82 -0.88
CA GLU A 132 3.19 2.05 -0.80
C GLU A 132 3.81 2.15 -2.21
N ALA A 133 3.44 1.23 -3.11
CA ALA A 133 3.83 1.29 -4.52
C ALA A 133 3.36 2.59 -5.17
N GLN A 134 2.10 2.97 -4.97
CA GLN A 134 1.56 4.22 -5.51
C GLN A 134 2.31 5.45 -4.98
N ALA A 135 2.59 5.52 -3.68
CA ALA A 135 3.34 6.61 -3.06
C ALA A 135 4.77 6.74 -3.62
N LEU A 136 5.39 5.62 -3.97
CA LEU A 136 6.70 5.56 -4.62
C LEU A 136 6.65 5.79 -6.14
N GLY A 137 5.44 5.83 -6.73
CA GLY A 137 5.21 5.94 -8.17
C GLY A 137 5.58 4.70 -8.95
N VAL A 138 5.40 3.54 -8.32
CA VAL A 138 5.59 2.24 -8.93
C VAL A 138 4.22 1.81 -9.48
N PRO A 139 4.08 1.63 -10.80
CA PRO A 139 2.81 1.20 -11.38
C PRO A 139 2.50 -0.22 -10.91
N THR A 140 1.23 -0.45 -10.59
CA THR A 140 0.76 -1.77 -10.12
C THR A 140 -0.09 -2.42 -11.20
N VAL A 141 0.17 -3.70 -11.48
CA VAL A 141 -0.77 -4.59 -12.19
C VAL A 141 -1.44 -5.45 -11.14
N ALA A 142 -2.76 -5.41 -11.05
CA ALA A 142 -3.52 -6.07 -10.00
C ALA A 142 -4.68 -6.90 -10.55
N LEU A 143 -5.04 -7.97 -9.84
CA LEU A 143 -6.35 -8.57 -10.05
C LEU A 143 -7.44 -7.65 -9.50
N ASN A 144 -8.55 -7.54 -10.22
CA ASN A 144 -9.71 -6.79 -9.81
C ASN A 144 -10.51 -7.56 -8.73
N THR A 145 -10.06 -7.50 -7.49
CA THR A 145 -10.72 -8.17 -6.35
C THR A 145 -10.92 -7.23 -5.17
N GLY A 146 -12.04 -7.36 -4.45
CA GLY A 146 -12.32 -6.61 -3.22
C GLY A 146 -12.16 -5.09 -3.37
N GLY A 147 -11.44 -4.48 -2.44
CA GLY A 147 -11.15 -3.05 -2.41
C GLY A 147 -10.05 -2.59 -3.38
N THR A 148 -9.61 -3.44 -4.32
CA THR A 148 -8.58 -3.06 -5.30
C THR A 148 -9.03 -1.85 -6.14
N ARG A 149 -10.30 -1.79 -6.52
CA ARG A 149 -10.87 -0.63 -7.26
C ARG A 149 -10.97 0.64 -6.43
N ASP A 150 -10.95 0.55 -5.11
CA ASP A 150 -10.95 1.73 -4.25
C ASP A 150 -9.57 2.43 -4.28
N MET A 151 -8.51 1.67 -4.59
CA MET A 151 -7.13 2.16 -4.68
C MET A 151 -6.68 2.40 -6.14
N ILE A 152 -7.09 1.53 -7.07
CA ILE A 152 -6.65 1.55 -8.47
C ILE A 152 -7.83 1.85 -9.40
N ASP A 153 -7.74 2.98 -10.07
CA ASP A 153 -8.52 3.35 -11.24
C ASP A 153 -7.79 2.80 -12.49
N ASP A 154 -8.39 1.80 -13.15
CA ASP A 154 -7.79 1.11 -14.30
C ASP A 154 -7.41 2.09 -15.43
N ASN A 155 -6.27 1.82 -16.07
CA ASN A 155 -5.63 2.67 -17.09
C ASN A 155 -5.27 4.10 -16.64
N PHE A 156 -5.47 4.44 -15.37
CA PHE A 156 -5.19 5.78 -14.85
C PHE A 156 -4.02 5.79 -13.87
N ASN A 157 -4.10 5.07 -12.74
CA ASN A 157 -3.03 4.98 -11.74
C ASN A 157 -2.51 3.54 -11.51
N GLY A 158 -2.98 2.60 -12.32
CA GLY A 158 -2.57 1.21 -12.36
C GLY A 158 -3.28 0.47 -13.49
N LEU A 159 -3.09 -0.85 -13.56
CA LEU A 159 -3.77 -1.72 -14.51
C LEU A 159 -4.49 -2.84 -13.76
N LEU A 160 -5.75 -3.07 -14.14
CA LEU A 160 -6.56 -4.15 -13.61
C LEU A 160 -6.70 -5.29 -14.61
N ALA A 161 -6.84 -6.49 -14.07
CA ALA A 161 -7.09 -7.73 -14.81
C ALA A 161 -8.09 -8.61 -14.05
N GLU A 162 -8.86 -9.43 -14.77
CA GLU A 162 -9.83 -10.34 -14.16
C GLU A 162 -9.27 -11.78 -14.01
N ASN A 163 -8.21 -12.12 -14.75
CA ASN A 163 -7.63 -13.45 -14.81
C ASN A 163 -6.14 -13.42 -15.19
N VAL A 164 -5.48 -14.58 -15.17
CA VAL A 164 -4.05 -14.73 -15.47
C VAL A 164 -3.68 -14.24 -16.89
N ASP A 165 -4.53 -14.50 -17.89
CA ASP A 165 -4.25 -14.11 -19.28
C ASP A 165 -4.27 -12.60 -19.45
N GLU A 166 -5.29 -11.94 -18.90
CA GLU A 166 -5.38 -10.48 -18.88
C GLU A 166 -4.25 -9.86 -18.07
N PHE A 167 -3.91 -10.45 -16.92
CA PHE A 167 -2.81 -9.96 -16.08
C PHE A 167 -1.50 -9.99 -16.86
N ALA A 168 -1.20 -11.10 -17.52
CA ALA A 168 -0.03 -11.26 -18.36
C ALA A 168 -0.02 -10.26 -19.54
N ALA A 169 -1.17 -10.00 -20.16
CA ALA A 169 -1.31 -9.02 -21.23
C ALA A 169 -1.06 -7.58 -20.73
N GLN A 170 -1.61 -7.21 -19.58
CA GLN A 170 -1.40 -5.90 -18.95
C GLN A 170 0.05 -5.70 -18.54
N LEU A 171 0.68 -6.72 -17.95
CA LEU A 171 2.10 -6.69 -17.61
C LEU A 171 2.97 -6.49 -18.86
N ARG A 172 2.71 -7.24 -19.94
CA ARG A 172 3.41 -7.08 -21.22
C ARG A 172 3.25 -5.66 -21.75
N ARG A 173 2.02 -5.14 -21.78
CA ARG A 173 1.70 -3.79 -22.24
C ARG A 173 2.46 -2.73 -21.43
N LEU A 174 2.46 -2.84 -20.10
CA LEU A 174 3.17 -1.92 -19.21
C LEU A 174 4.69 -1.90 -19.46
N MET A 175 5.27 -3.05 -19.78
CA MET A 175 6.71 -3.15 -20.05
C MET A 175 7.09 -2.65 -21.45
N GLN A 176 6.21 -2.79 -22.43
CA GLN A 176 6.43 -2.37 -23.82
C GLN A 176 6.13 -0.89 -24.08
N ASP A 177 5.24 -0.28 -23.30
CA ASP A 177 4.83 1.11 -23.45
C ASP A 177 5.42 1.98 -22.32
N ALA A 178 6.53 2.67 -22.62
CA ALA A 178 7.20 3.55 -21.67
C ALA A 178 6.36 4.76 -21.28
N ASP A 179 5.58 5.32 -22.21
CA ASP A 179 4.73 6.48 -21.97
C ASP A 179 3.56 6.12 -21.05
N LEU A 180 2.95 4.95 -21.27
CA LEU A 180 1.97 4.39 -20.35
C LEU A 180 2.58 4.23 -18.95
N ARG A 181 3.76 3.62 -18.85
CA ARG A 181 4.41 3.38 -17.56
C ARG A 181 4.67 4.69 -16.81
N LEU A 182 5.20 5.71 -17.49
CA LEU A 182 5.44 7.04 -16.90
C LEU A 182 4.13 7.72 -16.46
N ARG A 183 3.09 7.68 -17.30
CA ARG A 183 1.77 8.25 -16.97
C ARG A 183 1.14 7.59 -15.75
N LEU A 184 1.11 6.26 -15.72
CA LEU A 184 0.55 5.50 -14.58
C LEU A 184 1.34 5.79 -13.31
N SER A 185 2.67 5.84 -13.39
CA SER A 185 3.56 6.16 -12.25
C SER A 185 3.28 7.54 -11.66
N ALA A 186 3.14 8.57 -12.51
CA ALA A 186 2.83 9.92 -12.07
C ALA A 186 1.44 10.02 -11.43
N ASN A 187 0.44 9.40 -12.04
CA ASN A 187 -0.92 9.35 -11.51
C ASN A 187 -1.01 8.56 -10.21
N ALA A 188 -0.23 7.48 -10.07
CA ALA A 188 -0.14 6.69 -8.84
C ALA A 188 0.35 7.56 -7.66
N LYS A 189 1.44 8.32 -7.85
CA LYS A 189 1.92 9.27 -6.82
C LYS A 189 0.86 10.29 -6.46
N ARG A 190 0.23 10.87 -7.47
CA ARG A 190 -0.79 11.90 -7.30
C ARG A 190 -1.99 11.36 -6.50
N VAL A 191 -2.51 10.19 -6.86
CA VAL A 191 -3.62 9.54 -6.14
C VAL A 191 -3.24 9.20 -4.71
N ALA A 192 -2.05 8.65 -4.47
CA ALA A 192 -1.56 8.37 -3.11
C ALA A 192 -1.55 9.65 -2.24
N GLN A 193 -1.04 10.76 -2.77
CA GLN A 193 -0.98 12.04 -2.06
C GLN A 193 -2.37 12.62 -1.79
N GLU A 194 -3.24 12.64 -2.81
CA GLU A 194 -4.55 13.29 -2.74
C GLU A 194 -5.62 12.50 -1.98
N LYS A 195 -5.57 11.17 -2.02
CA LYS A 195 -6.62 10.32 -1.42
C LYS A 195 -6.19 9.66 -0.11
N PHE A 196 -4.90 9.34 0.04
CA PHE A 196 -4.40 8.41 1.06
C PHE A 196 -3.26 8.95 1.93
N SER A 197 -2.86 10.21 1.77
CA SER A 197 -1.89 10.82 2.69
C SER A 197 -2.46 10.90 4.11
N PRO A 198 -1.61 10.79 5.15
CA PRO A 198 -2.07 10.85 6.55
C PRO A 198 -2.91 12.10 6.85
N ALA A 199 -2.52 13.26 6.32
CA ALA A 199 -3.25 14.51 6.48
C ALA A 199 -4.67 14.46 5.86
N VAL A 200 -4.79 13.89 4.65
CA VAL A 200 -6.10 13.74 3.98
C VAL A 200 -7.00 12.77 4.75
N VAL A 201 -6.45 11.65 5.21
CA VAL A 201 -7.21 10.65 5.96
C VAL A 201 -7.64 11.19 7.33
N ALA A 202 -6.74 11.89 8.04
CA ALA A 202 -7.04 12.55 9.31
C ALA A 202 -8.17 13.58 9.15
N ALA A 203 -8.08 14.47 8.17
CA ALA A 203 -9.13 15.47 7.93
C ALA A 203 -10.50 14.86 7.57
N LYS A 204 -10.53 13.70 6.89
CA LYS A 204 -11.78 12.98 6.63
C LYS A 204 -12.36 12.36 7.90
N LEU A 205 -11.51 11.77 8.74
CA LEU A 205 -11.92 11.18 10.02
C LEU A 205 -12.42 12.22 11.00
N GLU A 206 -11.72 13.36 11.10
CA GLU A 206 -12.11 14.51 11.93
C GLU A 206 -13.52 14.98 11.58
N ARG A 207 -13.83 15.18 10.29
CA ARG A 207 -15.19 15.56 9.85
C ARG A 207 -16.26 14.53 10.23
N ILE A 208 -15.93 13.24 10.17
CA ILE A 208 -16.86 12.18 10.57
C ILE A 208 -17.10 12.26 12.09
N TYR A 209 -16.03 12.41 12.88
CA TYR A 209 -16.14 12.54 14.33
C TYR A 209 -16.88 13.82 14.74
N GLU A 210 -16.61 14.96 14.11
CA GLU A 210 -17.36 16.19 14.31
C GLU A 210 -18.86 16.00 14.03
N GLY A 211 -19.22 15.29 12.95
CA GLY A 211 -20.61 15.00 12.62
C GLY A 211 -21.32 14.12 13.66
N VAL A 212 -20.59 13.25 14.35
CA VAL A 212 -21.13 12.40 15.43
C VAL A 212 -21.20 13.14 16.77
N ILE A 213 -20.19 13.96 17.09
CA ILE A 213 -20.09 14.70 18.35
C ILE A 213 -21.03 15.92 18.34
N HIS A 214 -21.23 16.56 17.19
CA HIS A 214 -22.14 17.69 17.01
C HIS A 214 -23.29 17.33 16.06
N PRO A 215 -24.22 16.44 16.46
CA PRO A 215 -25.30 15.96 15.57
C PRO A 215 -26.26 17.08 15.12
N SER A 216 -26.24 18.25 15.76
CA SER A 216 -26.99 19.44 15.36
C SER A 216 -26.57 20.02 13.99
N SER A 217 -25.39 19.65 13.45
CA SER A 217 -24.92 20.12 12.13
C SER A 217 -25.24 19.17 10.97
N LEU A 218 -25.83 17.99 11.21
CA LEU A 218 -26.22 17.03 10.16
C LEU A 218 -27.62 17.27 9.57
N HIS A 219 -28.30 18.36 9.94
CA HIS A 219 -29.61 18.71 9.38
C HIS A 219 -29.49 19.53 8.10
N SER A 220 -29.12 18.89 6.99
CA SER A 220 -29.61 19.20 5.63
C SER A 220 -28.97 18.32 4.55
N VAL A 221 -29.10 17.00 4.66
CA VAL A 221 -29.11 16.14 3.46
C VAL A 221 -30.50 15.54 3.38
N GLN A 222 -31.33 16.14 2.53
CA GLN A 222 -32.68 15.66 2.21
C GLN A 222 -32.61 14.20 1.75
N GLY A 223 -33.26 13.31 2.51
CA GLY A 223 -33.79 12.05 2.00
C GLY A 223 -32.95 10.81 2.22
N ARG A 224 -32.92 10.30 3.46
CA ARG A 224 -33.07 8.86 3.78
C ARG A 224 -33.12 8.70 5.30
N HIS A 225 -34.31 8.48 5.84
CA HIS A 225 -34.53 8.17 7.25
C HIS A 225 -33.91 6.81 7.58
N PHE A 226 -32.89 6.79 8.45
CA PHE A 226 -32.53 5.60 9.21
C PHE A 226 -33.32 5.62 10.51
N VAL A 227 -34.30 4.73 10.63
CA VAL A 227 -35.01 4.47 11.88
C VAL A 227 -34.21 3.42 12.63
N LEU A 228 -33.58 3.82 13.75
CA LEU A 228 -33.02 2.87 14.71
C LEU A 228 -34.13 2.49 15.69
N HIS A 229 -34.53 1.22 15.66
CA HIS A 229 -35.41 0.67 16.68
C HIS A 229 -34.59 0.36 17.94
N PRO A 230 -35.10 0.70 19.14
CA PRO A 230 -34.47 0.30 20.38
C PRO A 230 -34.51 -1.23 20.52
N LEU A 231 -33.38 -1.82 20.87
CA LEU A 231 -33.30 -3.23 21.25
C LEU A 231 -34.03 -3.41 22.58
N SER A 232 -35.12 -4.17 22.55
CA SER A 232 -35.82 -4.73 23.71
C SER A 232 -35.26 -6.10 24.08
#